data_AF-A0A1G8D3U1-F1
#
_entry.id   AF-A0A1G8D3U1-F1
#
_cell.length_a   1.000
_cell.length_b   1.000
_cell.length_c   1.000
_cell.angle_alpha   90.00
_cell.angle_beta   90.00
_cell.angle_gamma   90.00
#
_symmetry.space_group_name_H-M   'P 1'
#
loop_
_entity.id
_entity.type
_entity.pdbx_description
1 polymer ?
#
loop_
_entity_poly.entity_id
_entity_poly.type
_entity_poly.pdbx_seq_one_letter_code
_entity_poly.pdbx_strand_id
1 'polypeptide(L)'
;MQELKLLTENYLSYCLYRKNLNPKTIKAYSIDLNQFINFMEYSRYEINKGGVSNYLTHIHKIFKPKTIKRKIACLKAFFNYLE
;
A
#
# COMPACT_ATOMS: atom_id res chain seq x y z
N MET A 1 4.68 8.29 -11.09
CA MET A 1 3.52 7.56 -10.52
C MET A 1 3.06 6.35 -11.34
N GLN A 2 3.16 6.37 -12.68
CA GLN A 2 2.81 5.20 -13.51
C GLN A 2 3.60 3.93 -13.13
N GLU A 3 4.92 4.06 -12.91
CA GLU A 3 5.77 2.95 -12.48
C GLU A 3 5.30 2.30 -11.16
N LEU A 4 4.97 3.10 -10.14
CA LEU A 4 4.47 2.57 -8.86
C LEU A 4 3.13 1.84 -9.01
N LYS A 5 2.26 2.29 -9.93
CA LYS A 5 0.99 1.62 -10.24
C LYS A 5 1.27 0.24 -10.85
N LEU A 6 2.21 0.14 -11.79
CA LEU A 6 2.64 -1.14 -12.37
C LEU A 6 3.24 -2.08 -11.31
N LEU A 7 4.12 -1.59 -10.43
CA LEU A 7 4.69 -2.38 -9.33
C LEU A 7 3.60 -2.93 -8.41
N THR A 8 2.55 -2.15 -8.16
CA THR A 8 1.40 -2.55 -7.34
C THR A 8 0.59 -3.66 -8.02
N GLU A 9 0.34 -3.56 -9.32
CA GLU A 9 -0.35 -4.59 -10.10
C GLU A 9 0.43 -5.92 -10.13
N ASN A 10 1.75 -5.83 -10.30
CA ASN A 10 2.64 -6.99 -10.24
C ASN A 10 2.62 -7.65 -8.86
N TYR A 11 2.67 -6.85 -7.79
CA TYR A 11 2.59 -7.35 -6.42
C TYR A 11 1.24 -8.03 -6.12
N LEU A 12 0.12 -7.44 -6.55
CA LEU A 12 -1.20 -8.04 -6.36
C LEU A 12 -1.35 -9.36 -7.13
N SER A 13 -0.82 -9.43 -8.35
CA SER A 13 -0.77 -10.66 -9.14
C SER A 13 0.11 -11.72 -8.47
N TYR A 14 1.28 -11.34 -7.96
CA TYR A 14 2.14 -12.22 -7.17
C TYR A 14 1.40 -12.75 -5.92
N CYS A 15 0.71 -11.88 -5.19
CA CYS A 15 -0.06 -12.28 -4.02
C CYS A 15 -1.19 -13.27 -4.36
N LEU A 16 -1.88 -13.04 -5.48
CA LEU A 16 -2.98 -13.90 -5.92
C LEU A 16 -2.48 -15.27 -6.38
N TYR A 17 -1.50 -15.29 -7.29
CA TYR A 17 -1.11 -16.52 -7.98
C TYR A 17 0.04 -17.29 -7.31
N ARG A 18 0.96 -16.59 -6.61
CA ARG A 18 2.12 -17.22 -5.96
C ARG A 18 1.92 -17.44 -4.48
N LYS A 19 1.29 -16.49 -3.78
CA LYS A 19 0.98 -16.62 -2.34
C LYS A 19 -0.41 -17.21 -2.08
N ASN A 20 -1.22 -17.40 -3.12
CA ASN A 20 -2.59 -17.93 -3.04
C ASN A 20 -3.43 -17.20 -1.97
N LEU A 21 -3.27 -15.88 -1.85
CA LEU A 21 -4.03 -15.11 -0.88
C LEU A 21 -5.51 -15.07 -1.27
N ASN A 22 -6.38 -15.10 -0.26
CA ASN A 22 -7.82 -15.03 -0.46
C ASN A 22 -8.21 -13.77 -1.27
N PRO A 23 -9.17 -13.84 -2.21
CA PRO A 23 -9.63 -12.68 -2.98
C PRO A 23 -10.05 -11.47 -2.13
N LYS A 24 -10.59 -11.69 -0.93
CA LYS A 24 -10.91 -10.60 0.01
C LYS A 24 -9.65 -9.88 0.50
N THR A 25 -8.55 -10.61 0.71
CA THR A 25 -7.25 -10.05 1.06
C THR A 25 -6.65 -9.27 -0.10
N ILE A 26 -6.71 -9.81 -1.32
CA ILE A 26 -6.27 -9.10 -2.54
C ILE A 26 -7.04 -7.80 -2.71
N LYS A 27 -8.37 -7.82 -2.55
CA LYS A 27 -9.20 -6.62 -2.60
C LYS A 27 -8.80 -5.60 -1.53
N ALA A 28 -8.55 -6.05 -0.30
CA ALA A 28 -8.11 -5.19 0.79
C ALA A 28 -6.74 -4.55 0.51
N TYR A 29 -5.80 -5.30 -0.05
CA TYR A 29 -4.46 -4.81 -0.43
C TYR A 29 -4.54 -3.83 -1.59
N SER A 30 -5.34 -4.13 -2.61
CA SER A 30 -5.58 -3.22 -3.74
C SER A 30 -6.11 -1.86 -3.27
N ILE A 31 -7.09 -1.86 -2.35
CA ILE A 31 -7.63 -0.62 -1.77
C ILE A 31 -6.54 0.14 -0.98
N ASP A 32 -5.76 -0.56 -0.16
CA ASP A 32 -4.74 0.07 0.67
C ASP A 32 -3.62 0.68 -0.16
N LEU A 33 -3.10 -0.04 -1.15
CA LEU A 33 -2.03 0.42 -2.03
C LEU A 33 -2.50 1.58 -2.93
N ASN A 34 -3.71 1.52 -3.47
CA ASN A 34 -4.27 2.63 -4.23
C ASN A 34 -4.46 3.89 -3.37
N GLN A 35 -4.89 3.74 -2.11
CA GLN A 35 -5.00 4.89 -1.20
C GLN A 35 -3.63 5.48 -0.86
N PHE A 36 -2.59 4.66 -0.72
CA PHE A 36 -1.22 5.14 -0.58
C PHE A 36 -0.77 5.91 -1.83
N ILE A 37 -0.87 5.30 -3.02
CA ILE A 37 -0.50 5.91 -4.30
C ILE A 37 -1.19 7.26 -4.49
N ASN A 38 -2.52 7.31 -4.28
CA ASN A 38 -3.29 8.54 -4.45
C ASN A 38 -2.86 9.63 -3.47
N PHE A 39 -2.55 9.27 -2.22
CA PHE A 39 -2.03 10.23 -1.25
C PHE A 39 -0.67 10.78 -1.69
N MET A 40 0.25 9.93 -2.13
CA MET A 40 1.58 10.35 -2.58
C MET A 40 1.49 11.25 -3.82
N GLU A 41 0.62 10.91 -4.77
CA GLU A 41 0.37 11.68 -6.00
C GLU A 41 -0.23 13.05 -5.68
N TYR A 42 -1.28 13.09 -4.85
CA TYR A 42 -1.97 14.33 -4.48
C TYR A 42 -1.07 15.28 -3.67
N SER A 43 -0.32 14.73 -2.72
CA SER A 43 0.60 15.51 -1.87
C SER A 43 1.95 15.79 -2.52
N ARG A 44 2.20 15.27 -3.74
CA ARG A 44 3.49 15.37 -4.46
C ARG A 44 4.68 14.89 -3.61
N TYR A 45 4.47 13.87 -2.79
CA TYR A 45 5.52 13.30 -1.98
C TYR A 45 6.32 12.26 -2.76
N GLU A 46 7.62 12.24 -2.49
CA GLU A 46 8.52 11.19 -2.98
C GLU A 46 8.30 9.88 -2.21
N ILE A 47 8.50 8.75 -2.89
CA ILE A 47 8.41 7.40 -2.30
C ILE A 47 9.72 7.13 -1.55
N ASN A 48 9.88 7.79 -0.41
CA ASN A 48 11.01 7.63 0.49
C ASN A 48 10.52 7.57 1.94
N LYS A 49 11.44 7.44 2.91
CA LYS A 49 11.09 7.37 4.35
C LYS A 49 10.25 8.58 4.81
N GLY A 50 10.52 9.77 4.28
CA GLY A 50 9.78 10.99 4.60
C GLY A 50 8.34 10.94 4.09
N GLY A 51 8.14 10.60 2.81
CA GLY A 51 6.80 10.48 2.22
C GLY A 51 5.96 9.38 2.87
N VAL A 52 6.58 8.23 3.19
CA VAL A 52 5.91 7.14 3.93
C VAL A 52 5.52 7.62 5.34
N SER A 53 6.40 8.34 6.05
CA SER A 53 6.08 8.91 7.37
C SER A 53 4.89 9.88 7.32
N ASN A 54 4.81 10.71 6.28
CA ASN A 54 3.67 11.60 6.05
C ASN A 54 2.36 10.82 5.82
N TYR A 55 2.40 9.74 5.03
CA TYR A 55 1.24 8.87 4.84
C TYR A 55 0.80 8.20 6.14
N LEU A 56 1.75 7.68 6.94
CA LEU A 56 1.45 7.07 8.23
C LEU A 56 0.76 8.09 9.15
N THR A 57 1.30 9.30 9.23
CA THR A 57 0.69 10.40 10.00
C THR A 57 -0.74 10.70 9.52
N HIS A 58 -0.97 10.71 8.21
CA HIS A 58 -2.31 10.92 7.64
C HIS A 58 -3.30 9.81 8.05
N ILE A 59 -2.94 8.53 7.87
CA ILE A 59 -3.85 7.42 8.20
C ILE A 59 -4.13 7.30 9.70
N HIS A 60 -3.19 7.72 10.55
CA HIS A 60 -3.38 7.77 12.01
C HIS A 60 -4.44 8.78 12.45
N LYS A 61 -4.66 9.85 11.67
CA LYS A 61 -5.66 10.89 11.97
C LYS A 61 -7.09 10.49 11.60
N ILE A 62 -7.25 9.62 10.59
CA ILE A 62 -8.55 9.39 9.94
C ILE A 62 -9.12 7.98 10.14
N PHE A 63 -8.28 6.99 10.46
CA PHE A 63 -8.71 5.59 10.54
C PHE A 63 -8.64 5.04 11.96
N LYS A 64 -9.51 4.05 12.24
CA LYS A 64 -9.46 3.29 13.50
C LYS A 64 -8.22 2.39 13.55
N PRO A 65 -7.70 2.04 14.75
CA PRO A 65 -6.49 1.24 14.92
C PRO A 65 -6.42 -0.06 14.11
N LYS A 66 -7.55 -0.78 13.99
CA LYS A 66 -7.65 -2.02 13.18
C LYS A 66 -7.32 -1.77 11.71
N THR A 67 -7.84 -0.67 11.15
CA THR A 67 -7.61 -0.28 9.75
C THR A 67 -6.17 0.19 9.55
N ILE A 68 -5.62 0.96 10.48
CA ILE A 68 -4.22 1.43 10.44
C ILE A 68 -3.27 0.22 10.42
N LYS A 69 -3.42 -0.74 11.34
CA LYS A 69 -2.57 -1.93 11.40
C LYS A 69 -2.60 -2.73 10.10
N ARG A 70 -3.77 -2.91 9.50
CA ARG A 70 -3.93 -3.59 8.20
C ARG A 70 -3.19 -2.86 7.08
N LYS A 71 -3.33 -1.53 7.00
CA LYS A 71 -2.65 -0.70 5.99
C LYS A 71 -1.13 -0.77 6.13
N ILE A 72 -0.61 -0.69 7.35
CA ILE A 72 0.82 -0.80 7.63
C ILE A 72 1.34 -2.19 7.25
N ALA A 73 0.63 -3.26 7.60
CA ALA A 73 1.01 -4.61 7.22
C ALA A 73 1.05 -4.79 5.69
N CYS A 74 0.06 -4.26 4.97
CA CYS A 74 0.04 -4.26 3.51
C CYS A 74 1.24 -3.51 2.91
N LEU A 75 1.51 -2.29 3.36
CA LEU A 75 2.66 -1.51 2.87
C LEU A 75 4.01 -2.19 3.15
N LYS A 76 4.20 -2.74 4.35
CA LYS A 76 5.42 -3.49 4.68
C LYS A 76 5.59 -4.69 3.75
N ALA A 77 4.54 -5.48 3.56
CA ALA A 77 4.60 -6.65 2.70
C ALA A 77 4.83 -6.28 1.23
N PHE A 78 4.35 -5.12 0.78
CA PHE A 78 4.63 -4.59 -0.56
C PHE A 78 6.09 -4.15 -0.71
N PHE A 79 6.63 -3.34 0.21
CA PHE A 79 8.03 -2.91 0.13
C PHE A 79 9.00 -4.09 0.26
N ASN A 80 8.72 -5.06 1.12
CA ASN A 80 9.51 -6.29 1.22
C ASN A 80 9.47 -7.16 -0.06
N TYR A 81 8.46 -6.99 -0.92
CA TYR A 81 8.41 -7.66 -2.22
C TYR A 81 9.26 -6.94 -3.28
N LEU A 82 9.52 -5.63 -3.09
CA LEU A 82 10.35 -4.82 -3.99
C LEU A 82 11.85 -4.86 -3.65
N GLU A 83 12.20 -5.37 -2.47
CA GLU A 83 13.58 -5.72 -2.07
C GLU A 83 14.00 -7.05 -2.71
#